data_AF-A0A7V3PJ55-F1
#
_entry.id   AF-A0A7V3PJ55-F1
#
_cell.length_a   1.000
_cell.length_b   1.000
_cell.length_c   1.000
_cell.angle_alpha   90.00
_cell.angle_beta   90.00
_cell.angle_gamma   90.00
#
_symmetry.space_group_name_H-M   'P 1'
#
loop_
_entity.id
_entity.type
_entity.pdbx_description
1 polymer ?
#
loop_
_entity_poly.entity_id
_entity_poly.type
_entity_poly.pdbx_seq_one_letter_code
_entity_poly.pdbx_strand_id
1 'polypeptide(L)'
;MFIDERLRQEISKQLSGLKKEVKLVMFTQEIECMYCRETRTLLEELVETSDKLKLEVYNFVIDKDKAELYGIDKIPAIVILEGDKD
;
A
#
# COMPACT_ATOMS: atom_id res chain seq x y z
N MET A 1 0.49 13.02 10.04
CA MET A 1 -0.36 11.87 10.36
C MET A 1 -1.69 12.08 9.65
N PHE A 2 -2.03 11.20 8.72
CA PHE A 2 -3.26 11.29 7.91
C PHE A 2 -4.44 10.59 8.61
N ILE A 3 -4.15 9.54 9.38
CA ILE A 3 -5.12 8.76 10.14
C ILE A 3 -4.99 9.13 11.62
N ASP A 4 -5.95 9.90 12.14
CA ASP A 4 -6.04 10.19 13.58
C ASP A 4 -6.56 8.99 14.38
N GLU A 5 -6.48 9.06 15.70
CA GLU A 5 -6.85 7.95 16.60
C GLU A 5 -8.32 7.52 16.49
N ARG A 6 -9.23 8.47 16.26
CA ARG A 6 -10.65 8.15 16.11
C ARG A 6 -10.87 7.39 14.80
N LEU A 7 -10.30 7.88 13.71
CA LEU A 7 -10.39 7.23 12.40
C LEU A 7 -9.70 5.87 12.42
N ARG A 8 -8.56 5.74 13.12
CA ARG A 8 -7.85 4.46 13.32
C ARG A 8 -8.76 3.40 13.92
N GLN A 9 -9.51 3.73 14.98
CA GLN A 9 -10.47 2.81 15.61
C GLN A 9 -11.61 2.42 14.67
N GLU A 10 -12.14 3.37 13.90
CA GLU A 10 -13.19 3.11 12.92
C GLU A 10 -12.70 2.18 11.81
N ILE A 11 -11.50 2.43 11.26
CA ILE A 11 -10.85 1.59 10.25
C ILE A 11 -10.58 0.18 10.78
N SER A 12 -9.95 0.03 11.95
CA SER A 12 -9.67 -1.28 12.55
C SER A 12 -10.95 -2.10 12.74
N LYS A 13 -12.05 -1.45 13.15
CA LYS A 13 -13.35 -2.12 13.26
C LYS A 13 -13.86 -2.60 11.91
N GLN A 14 -13.79 -1.78 10.86
CA GLN A 14 -14.23 -2.19 9.52
C GLN A 14 -13.37 -3.34 8.97
N LEU A 15 -12.05 -3.27 9.16
CA LEU A 15 -11.11 -4.28 8.66
C LEU A 15 -11.10 -5.59 9.47
N SER A 16 -11.71 -5.62 10.67
CA SER A 16 -11.85 -6.85 11.46
C SER A 16 -12.59 -7.98 10.72
N GLY A 17 -13.40 -7.63 9.71
CA GLY A 17 -14.11 -8.57 8.85
C GLY A 17 -13.26 -9.22 7.75
N LEU A 18 -12.01 -8.79 7.56
CA LEU A 18 -11.10 -9.39 6.58
C LEU A 18 -10.90 -10.86 6.92
N LYS A 19 -11.24 -11.76 5.99
CA LYS A 19 -11.10 -13.21 6.19
C LYS A 19 -9.68 -13.69 5.91
N LYS A 20 -9.08 -13.15 4.86
CA LYS A 20 -7.71 -13.45 4.41
C LYS A 20 -6.84 -12.21 4.54
N GLU A 21 -5.53 -12.43 4.46
CA GLU A 21 -4.56 -11.35 4.33
C GLU A 21 -4.79 -10.59 3.01
N VAL A 22 -4.42 -9.31 2.98
CA VAL A 22 -4.43 -8.45 1.81
C VAL A 22 -3.07 -7.77 1.72
N LYS A 23 -2.42 -7.92 0.57
CA LYS A 23 -1.13 -7.30 0.27
C LYS A 23 -1.37 -6.07 -0.59
N LEU A 24 -0.89 -4.93 -0.11
CA LEU A 24 -0.83 -3.66 -0.82
C LEU A 24 0.58 -3.54 -1.40
N VAL A 25 0.71 -3.57 -2.72
CA VAL A 25 2.00 -3.41 -3.40
C VAL A 25 2.04 -2.02 -4.00
N MET A 26 2.83 -1.14 -3.41
CA MET A 26 2.99 0.25 -3.84
C MET A 26 4.18 0.39 -4.78
N PHE A 27 3.97 1.05 -5.91
CA PHE A 27 5.04 1.54 -6.78
C PHE A 27 5.22 3.04 -6.60
N THR A 28 6.47 3.45 -6.36
CA THR A 28 6.82 4.83 -5.98
C THR A 28 8.16 5.26 -6.57
N GLN A 29 8.47 6.55 -6.52
CA GLN A 29 9.82 7.07 -6.77
C GLN A 29 10.04 8.40 -6.03
N GLU A 30 11.29 8.77 -5.78
CA GLU A 30 11.62 10.00 -5.02
C GLU A 30 11.58 11.28 -5.87
N ILE A 31 11.98 11.19 -7.14
CA ILE A 31 12.13 12.35 -8.03
C ILE A 31 10.89 12.50 -8.91
N GLU A 32 10.43 13.73 -9.16
CA GLU A 32 9.27 14.00 -10.03
C GLU A 32 7.97 13.26 -9.63
N CYS A 33 7.80 12.96 -8.33
CA CYS A 33 6.56 12.37 -7.83
C CYS A 33 6.01 13.16 -6.64
N MET A 34 5.13 14.11 -6.94
CA MET A 34 4.54 15.03 -5.95
C MET A 34 3.78 14.31 -4.83
N TYR A 35 3.12 13.18 -5.13
CA TYR A 35 2.23 12.50 -4.18
C TYR A 35 2.79 11.16 -3.66
N CYS A 36 3.98 10.77 -4.08
CA CYS A 36 4.56 9.47 -3.72
C CYS A 36 4.83 9.37 -2.22
N ARG A 37 5.31 10.45 -1.59
CA ARG A 37 5.61 10.47 -0.17
C ARG A 37 4.34 10.36 0.66
N GLU A 38 3.34 11.18 0.37
CA GLU A 38 2.07 11.23 1.07
C GLU A 38 1.32 9.91 0.95
N THR A 39 1.30 9.32 -0.25
CA THR A 39 0.68 8.02 -0.48
C THR A 39 1.37 6.92 0.34
N ARG A 40 2.71 6.93 0.39
CA ARG A 40 3.47 5.97 1.18
C ARG A 40 3.16 6.09 2.67
N THR A 41 3.23 7.31 3.22
CA THR A 41 2.93 7.56 4.63
C THR A 41 1.50 7.15 4.98
N LEU A 42 0.52 7.44 4.11
CA LEU A 42 -0.86 7.01 4.33
C LEU A 42 -0.98 5.48 4.35
N LEU A 43 -0.29 4.77 3.45
CA LEU A 43 -0.33 3.30 3.43
C LEU A 43 0.39 2.67 4.63
N GLU A 44 1.52 3.25 5.07
CA GLU A 44 2.22 2.84 6.29
C GLU A 44 1.30 2.98 7.52
N GLU A 45 0.60 4.11 7.66
CA GLU A 45 -0.39 4.32 8.73
C GLU A 45 -1.59 3.35 8.60
N LEU A 46 -2.02 3.03 7.37
CA LEU A 46 -3.16 2.16 7.12
C LEU A 46 -2.85 0.70 7.51
N VAL A 47 -1.67 0.17 7.19
CA VAL A 47 -1.34 -1.24 7.48
C VAL A 47 -1.20 -1.50 8.99
N GLU A 48 -0.89 -0.48 9.78
CA GLU A 48 -0.91 -0.57 11.25
C GLU A 48 -2.32 -0.79 11.83
N THR A 49 -3.38 -0.57 11.06
CA THR A 49 -4.77 -0.70 11.55
C THR A 49 -5.28 -2.14 11.52
N SER A 50 -4.55 -3.08 10.92
CA SER A 50 -4.92 -4.49 10.85
C SER A 50 -3.71 -5.40 10.57
N ASP A 51 -3.55 -6.47 11.37
CA ASP A 51 -2.50 -7.48 11.16
C ASP A 51 -2.61 -8.22 9.81
N LYS A 52 -3.79 -8.17 9.17
CA LYS A 52 -4.09 -8.78 7.86
C LYS A 52 -3.78 -7.87 6.68
N LEU A 53 -3.32 -6.65 6.91
CA LEU A 53 -2.80 -5.80 5.84
C LEU A 53 -1.27 -5.87 5.84
N LYS A 54 -0.69 -6.07 4.65
CA LYS A 54 0.75 -5.99 4.43
C LYS A 54 1.06 -4.96 3.35
N LEU A 55 2.16 -4.24 3.52
CA LEU A 55 2.65 -3.27 2.54
C LEU A 55 3.98 -3.74 1.98
N GLU A 56 4.06 -3.88 0.66
CA GLU A 56 5.32 -3.99 -0.09
C GLU A 56 5.51 -2.71 -0.89
N VAL A 57 6.74 -2.19 -0.94
CA VAL A 57 7.06 -0.96 -1.67
C VAL A 57 8.17 -1.23 -2.66
N TYR A 58 7.91 -0.97 -3.92
CA TYR A 58 8.88 -1.06 -5.02
C TYR A 58 9.14 0.33 -5.61
N ASN A 59 10.38 0.53 -6.05
CA ASN A 59 10.78 1.69 -6.81
C ASN A 59 10.47 1.48 -8.29
N PHE A 60 9.70 2.37 -8.88
CA PHE A 60 9.24 2.25 -10.27
C PHE A 60 10.37 2.22 -11.32
N VAL A 61 11.50 2.88 -11.04
CA VAL A 61 12.64 2.98 -11.97
C VAL A 61 13.66 1.86 -11.73
N ILE A 62 13.84 1.42 -10.49
CA ILE A 62 14.83 0.39 -10.12
C ILE A 62 14.24 -1.01 -10.30
N ASP A 63 13.00 -1.22 -9.86
CA ASP A 63 12.29 -2.51 -9.87
C ASP A 63 11.41 -2.65 -11.11
N LYS A 64 11.99 -2.41 -12.30
CA LYS A 64 11.26 -2.37 -13.58
C LYS A 64 10.58 -3.70 -13.91
N ASP A 65 11.23 -4.81 -13.61
CA ASP A 65 10.70 -6.16 -13.80
C ASP A 65 9.40 -6.36 -13.00
N LYS A 66 9.35 -5.84 -11.77
CA LYS A 66 8.14 -5.83 -10.95
C LYS A 66 7.09 -4.89 -11.54
N ALA A 67 7.47 -3.67 -11.91
CA ALA A 67 6.53 -2.72 -12.51
C ALA A 67 5.89 -3.28 -13.79
N GLU A 68 6.68 -3.92 -14.66
CA GLU A 68 6.20 -4.59 -15.88
C GLU A 68 5.30 -5.78 -15.57
N LEU A 69 5.66 -6.63 -14.61
CA LEU A 69 4.86 -7.78 -14.18
C LEU A 69 3.44 -7.37 -13.75
N TYR A 70 3.32 -6.25 -13.04
CA TYR A 70 2.05 -5.71 -12.58
C TYR A 70 1.39 -4.74 -13.58
N GLY A 71 2.00 -4.50 -14.75
CA GLY A 71 1.47 -3.60 -15.78
C GLY A 71 1.43 -2.13 -15.36
N ILE A 72 2.34 -1.71 -14.48
CA ILE A 72 2.41 -0.35 -13.95
C ILE A 72 3.14 0.55 -14.93
N ASP A 73 2.47 1.63 -15.37
CA ASP A 73 3.03 2.63 -16.28
C ASP A 73 3.03 4.06 -15.69
N LYS A 74 2.44 4.24 -14.50
CA LYS A 74 2.30 5.51 -13.78
C LYS A 74 2.49 5.28 -12.30
N ILE A 75 2.88 6.35 -11.62
CA ILE A 75 3.05 6.39 -10.17
C ILE A 75 2.46 7.66 -9.55
N PRO A 76 2.12 7.63 -8.24
CA PRO A 76 2.11 6.45 -7.38
C PRO A 76 1.03 5.43 -7.83
N ALA A 77 1.31 4.14 -7.69
CA ALA A 77 0.35 3.07 -7.99
C ALA A 77 0.27 2.08 -6.83
N ILE A 78 -0.92 1.48 -6.64
CA ILE A 78 -1.19 0.54 -5.57
C ILE A 78 -1.91 -0.66 -6.17
N VAL A 79 -1.29 -1.84 -6.11
CA VAL A 79 -1.92 -3.12 -6.46
C VAL A 79 -2.43 -3.77 -5.19
N ILE A 80 -3.65 -4.30 -5.23
CA ILE A 80 -4.28 -5.00 -4.10
C ILE A 80 -4.37 -6.48 -4.45
N LEU A 81 -3.73 -7.32 -3.65
CA LEU A 81 -3.68 -8.77 -3.84
C LEU A 81 -4.26 -9.48 -2.61
N GLU A 82 -4.85 -10.65 -2.83
CA GLU A 82 -5.11 -11.59 -1.74
C GLU A 82 -3.76 -12.10 -1.21
N GLY A 83 -3.58 -12.08 0.11
CA GLY A 83 -2.38 -12.61 0.75
C GLY A 83 -2.30 -14.13 0.60
N ASP A 84 -1.09 -14.61 0.29
CA ASP A 84 -0.73 -15.97 -0.13
C ASP A 84 -1.44 -16.48 -1.40
N LYS A 85 -1.10 -15.85 -2.53
CA LYS A 85 -0.82 -16.53 -3.80
C LYS A 85 0.47 -15.98 -4.40
N ASP A 86 1.58 -16.37 -3.79
CA ASP A 86 2.96 -16.55 -4.29
C ASP A 86 4.00 -16.28 -3.20
#